data_AF-A0A026W4K0-F1
#
_entry.id   AF-A0A026W4K0-F1
#
_cell.length_a   1.000
_cell.length_b   1.000
_cell.length_c   1.000
_cell.angle_alpha   90.00
_cell.angle_beta   90.00
_cell.angle_gamma   90.00
#
_symmetry.space_group_name_H-M   'P 1'
#
loop_
_entity.id
_entity.type
_entity.pdbx_description
1 polymer ?
#
loop_
_entity_poly.entity_id
_entity_poly.type
_entity_poly.pdbx_seq_one_letter_code
_entity_poly.pdbx_strand_id
1 'polypeptide(L)'
;MIDKVHVAHSGVTATLNLARETIFWPGMSEQVRQRVQNCNVCMEFRDSQQNPPMQSHEIPQYPFQFISMDVFFTEYKGKKRKFLITVDHYSDFFELDILPDMSAETLV
;
A
#
# COMPACT_ATOMS: atom_id res chain seq x y z
N MET A 1 4.12 34.93 11.85
CA MET A 1 5.28 34.45 12.65
C MET A 1 5.44 32.95 12.48
N ILE A 2 4.37 32.17 12.65
CA ILE A 2 4.40 30.71 12.55
C ILE A 2 4.83 30.15 11.19
N ASP A 3 4.40 30.77 10.09
CA ASP A 3 4.79 30.31 8.74
C ASP A 3 6.29 30.49 8.46
N LYS A 4 6.95 31.43 9.16
CA LYS A 4 8.40 31.63 9.02
C LYS A 4 9.20 30.49 9.62
N VAL A 5 8.75 29.94 10.76
CA VAL A 5 9.43 28.82 11.43
C VAL A 5 9.02 27.46 10.85
N HIS A 6 7.89 27.38 10.14
CA HIS A 6 7.42 26.17 9.48
C HIS A 6 7.76 26.09 7.98
N VAL A 7 8.57 27.02 7.45
CA VAL A 7 8.93 27.07 6.02
C VAL A 7 9.59 25.78 5.50
N ALA A 8 10.31 25.08 6.37
CA ALA A 8 10.99 23.82 6.04
C ALA A 8 10.09 22.57 6.22
N HIS A 9 8.79 22.73 6.48
CA HIS A 9 7.83 21.65 6.69
C HIS A 9 8.26 20.57 7.71
N SER A 10 9.09 20.97 8.68
CA SER A 10 9.60 20.07 9.68
C SER A 10 8.53 19.64 10.68
N GLY A 11 8.76 18.51 11.35
CA GLY A 11 7.88 18.03 12.41
C GLY A 11 7.78 19.01 13.59
N VAL A 12 6.75 18.80 14.42
CA VAL A 12 6.39 19.70 15.54
C VAL A 12 7.60 20.07 16.41
N THR A 13 8.40 19.08 16.83
CA THR A 13 9.56 19.31 17.71
C THR A 13 10.61 20.21 17.07
N ALA A 14 10.96 19.97 15.81
CA ALA A 14 11.96 20.76 15.10
C ALA A 14 11.49 22.20 14.87
N THR A 15 10.24 22.38 14.45
CA THR A 15 9.64 23.72 14.28
C THR A 15 9.54 24.47 15.62
N LEU A 16 9.24 23.78 16.72
CA LEU A 16 9.23 24.37 18.06
C LEU A 16 10.62 24.81 18.52
N ASN A 17 11.65 24.01 18.28
CA ASN A 17 13.01 24.35 18.66
C ASN A 17 13.51 25.57 17.90
N LEU A 18 13.29 25.62 16.58
CA LEU A 18 13.61 26.79 15.76
C LEU A 18 12.89 28.05 16.26
N ALA A 19 11.60 27.93 16.61
CA ALA A 19 10.85 29.04 17.16
C ALA A 19 11.48 29.53 18.47
N ARG A 20 11.78 28.64 19.43
CA ARG A 20 12.38 28.98 20.73
C ARG A 20 13.73 29.67 20.63
N GLU A 21 14.53 29.37 19.61
CA GLU A 21 15.84 29.98 19.40
C GLU A 21 15.76 31.38 18.78
N THR A 22 14.65 31.72 18.12
CA THR A 22 14.58 32.92 17.27
C THR A 22 13.51 33.93 17.68
N ILE A 23 12.38 33.48 18.26
CA ILE A 23 11.21 34.31 18.56
C ILE A 23 10.38 33.75 19.73
N PHE A 24 9.60 34.59 20.40
CA PHE A 24 8.68 34.16 21.45
C PHE A 24 7.34 34.88 21.36
N TRP A 25 6.25 34.16 21.64
CA TRP A 25 4.92 34.73 21.85
C TRP A 25 4.04 33.80 22.71
N PRO A 26 3.01 34.33 23.40
CA PRO A 26 2.07 33.52 24.18
C PRO A 26 1.33 32.49 23.31
N GLY A 27 1.23 31.25 23.78
CA GLY A 27 0.53 30.18 23.04
C GLY A 27 1.31 29.54 21.89
N MET A 28 2.57 29.95 21.66
CA MET A 28 3.43 29.45 20.59
C MET A 28 3.44 27.93 20.43
N SER A 29 3.53 27.19 21.53
CA SER A 29 3.67 25.73 21.46
C SER A 29 2.45 25.05 20.84
N GLU A 30 1.27 25.49 21.23
CA GLU A 30 0.01 24.93 20.74
C GLU A 30 -0.24 25.36 19.29
N GLN A 31 0.02 26.62 18.97
CA GLN A 31 -0.15 27.12 17.61
C GLN A 31 0.79 26.39 16.62
N VAL A 32 2.05 26.14 16.98
CA VAL A 32 2.99 25.35 16.14
C VAL A 32 2.48 23.95 15.91
N ARG A 33 1.99 23.26 16.94
CA ARG A 33 1.40 21.92 16.79
C ARG A 33 0.23 21.95 15.80
N GLN A 34 -0.71 22.90 15.96
CA GLN A 34 -1.86 23.03 15.05
C GLN A 34 -1.43 23.33 13.62
N ARG A 35 -0.43 24.20 13.42
CA ARG A 35 0.04 24.56 12.07
C ARG A 35 0.68 23.40 11.33
N VAL A 36 1.46 22.57 12.02
CA VAL A 36 2.10 21.38 11.44
C VAL A 36 1.04 20.31 11.16
N GLN A 37 0.11 20.07 12.09
CA GLN A 37 -0.97 19.08 11.93
C GLN A 37 -1.92 19.43 10.77
N ASN A 38 -2.19 20.72 10.56
CA ASN A 38 -3.09 21.20 9.50
C ASN A 38 -2.34 21.66 8.23
N CYS A 39 -1.04 21.36 8.10
CA CYS A 39 -0.29 21.73 6.91
C CYS A 39 -0.54 20.71 5.80
N ASN A 40 -1.11 21.15 4.67
CA ASN A 40 -1.40 20.28 3.52
C ASN A 40 -0.17 19.49 3.04
N VAL A 41 0.98 20.17 2.90
CA VAL A 41 2.24 19.51 2.50
C VAL A 41 2.66 18.45 3.53
N CYS A 42 2.68 18.77 4.83
CA CYS A 42 3.04 17.78 5.85
C CYS A 42 2.04 16.62 5.90
N MET A 43 0.75 16.86 5.64
CA MET A 43 -0.26 15.80 5.59
C MET A 43 -0.13 14.91 4.35
N GLU A 44 0.32 15.45 3.23
CA GLU A 44 0.55 14.71 1.99
C GLU A 44 1.77 13.78 2.10
N PHE A 45 2.84 14.25 2.74
CA PHE A 45 4.11 13.52 2.86
C PHE A 45 4.32 12.85 4.23
N ARG A 46 3.31 12.82 5.12
CA ARG A 46 3.43 12.08 6.38
C ARG A 46 3.52 10.59 6.09
N ASP A 47 4.16 9.86 7.00
CA ASP A 47 4.15 8.40 6.98
C ASP A 47 2.70 7.89 6.94
N SER A 48 2.47 6.92 6.05
CA SER A 48 1.19 6.21 5.98
C SER A 48 0.94 5.45 7.27
N GLN A 49 -0.33 5.12 7.54
CA GLN A 49 -0.62 4.17 8.61
C GLN A 49 0.08 2.84 8.33
N GLN A 50 0.45 2.13 9.40
CA GLN A 50 0.95 0.77 9.27
C GLN A 50 -0.12 -0.10 8.61
N ASN A 51 0.29 -0.95 7.68
CA ASN A 51 -0.60 -1.94 7.09
C ASN A 51 -1.14 -2.85 8.21
N PRO A 52 -2.44 -3.19 8.19
CA PRO A 52 -2.97 -4.18 9.12
C PRO A 52 -2.28 -5.54 8.91
N PRO A 53 -2.30 -6.45 9.91
CA PRO A 53 -1.81 -7.81 9.74
C PRO A 53 -2.49 -8.51 8.56
N MET A 54 -1.75 -9.38 7.85
CA MET A 54 -2.34 -10.21 6.80
C MET A 54 -3.44 -11.11 7.38
N GLN A 55 -4.58 -11.17 6.70
CA GLN A 55 -5.69 -12.04 7.07
C GLN A 55 -5.71 -13.24 6.12
N SER A 56 -5.86 -14.44 6.69
CA SER A 56 -6.08 -15.66 5.91
C SER A 56 -7.56 -15.81 5.58
N HIS A 57 -7.85 -16.46 4.46
CA HIS A 57 -9.19 -16.94 4.14
C HIS A 57 -9.58 -18.11 5.04
N GLU A 58 -10.89 -18.38 5.13
CA GLU A 58 -11.39 -19.59 5.77
C GLU A 58 -10.92 -20.84 5.00
N ILE A 59 -10.59 -21.91 5.74
CA ILE A 59 -10.15 -23.16 5.14
C ILE A 59 -11.36 -23.84 4.48
N PRO A 60 -11.28 -24.21 3.19
CA PRO A 60 -12.35 -24.95 2.52
C PRO A 60 -12.64 -26.30 3.19
N GLN A 61 -13.87 -26.80 3.03
CA GLN A 61 -14.36 -28.05 3.60
C GLN A 61 -14.38 -29.21 2.60
N TYR A 62 -14.36 -28.93 1.30
CA TYR A 62 -14.37 -29.93 0.23
C TYR A 62 -13.62 -29.43 -1.02
N PRO A 63 -13.13 -30.34 -1.89
CA PRO A 63 -12.43 -29.98 -3.12
C PRO A 63 -13.26 -29.04 -3.99
N PHE A 64 -12.60 -28.07 -4.61
CA PHE A 64 -13.16 -27.08 -5.53
C PHE A 64 -14.15 -26.09 -4.91
N GLN A 65 -14.25 -26.02 -3.58
CA GLN A 65 -15.08 -25.01 -2.91
C GLN A 65 -14.50 -23.60 -3.03
N PHE A 66 -13.17 -23.48 -2.95
CA PHE A 66 -12.47 -22.21 -3.13
C PHE A 66 -11.33 -22.42 -4.11
N ILE A 67 -11.41 -21.73 -5.24
CA ILE A 67 -10.45 -21.80 -6.33
C ILE A 67 -9.88 -20.41 -6.53
N SER A 68 -8.58 -20.33 -6.77
CA SER A 68 -7.95 -19.13 -7.31
C SER A 68 -7.38 -19.41 -8.68
N MET A 69 -7.48 -18.41 -9.54
CA MET A 69 -6.92 -18.46 -10.88
C MET A 69 -6.07 -17.22 -11.09
N ASP A 70 -4.92 -17.39 -11.74
CA ASP A 70 -4.08 -16.26 -12.15
C ASP A 70 -3.37 -16.58 -13.47
N VAL A 71 -2.93 -15.53 -14.16
CA VAL A 71 -2.21 -15.66 -15.42
C VAL A 71 -0.77 -15.24 -15.26
N PHE A 72 0.15 -16.12 -15.61
CA PHE A 72 1.58 -15.82 -15.64
C PHE A 72 2.18 -16.06 -17.04
N PHE A 73 3.35 -15.46 -17.25
CA PHE A 73 4.05 -15.48 -18.52
C PHE A 73 5.43 -16.09 -18.33
N THR A 74 5.77 -17.10 -19.11
CA THR A 74 7.11 -17.70 -19.07
C THR A 74 7.52 -18.24 -20.43
N GLU A 75 8.80 -18.54 -20.59
CA GLU A 75 9.29 -19.23 -21.77
C GLU A 75 9.06 -20.73 -21.63
N TYR A 76 8.41 -21.32 -22.63
CA TYR A 76 8.19 -22.76 -22.70
C TYR A 76 8.38 -23.24 -24.13
N LYS A 77 9.30 -24.19 -24.30
CA LYS A 77 9.74 -24.72 -25.61
C LYS A 77 10.25 -23.60 -26.54
N GLY A 78 11.09 -22.70 -26.01
CA GLY A 78 11.72 -21.63 -26.79
C GLY A 78 10.78 -20.53 -27.28
N LYS A 79 9.56 -20.42 -26.72
CA LYS A 79 8.59 -19.37 -27.04
C LYS A 79 8.03 -18.80 -25.74
N LYS A 80 7.81 -17.48 -25.73
CA LYS A 80 7.02 -16.83 -24.67
C LYS A 80 5.58 -17.33 -24.76
N ARG A 81 5.06 -17.80 -23.63
CA ARG A 81 3.69 -18.31 -23.50
C ARG A 81 3.00 -17.71 -22.29
N LYS A 82 1.68 -17.78 -22.33
CA LYS A 82 0.76 -17.36 -21.29
C LYS A 82 0.17 -18.63 -20.69
N PHE A 83 0.12 -18.70 -19.38
CA PHE A 83 -0.42 -19.83 -18.66
C PHE A 83 -1.48 -19.35 -17.68
N LEU A 84 -2.63 -19.99 -17.67
CA LEU A 84 -3.60 -19.89 -16.59
C LEU A 84 -3.23 -20.96 -15.58
N ILE A 85 -2.99 -20.55 -14.33
CA ILE A 85 -2.90 -21.48 -13.21
C ILE A 85 -4.22 -21.45 -12.46
N THR A 86 -4.77 -22.63 -12.20
CA THR A 86 -5.97 -22.83 -11.39
C THR A 86 -5.56 -23.64 -10.18
N VAL A 87 -5.87 -23.16 -8.97
CA VAL A 87 -5.49 -23.81 -7.71
C VAL A 87 -6.72 -24.02 -6.85
N ASP A 88 -6.94 -25.27 -6.43
CA ASP A 88 -7.91 -25.63 -5.40
C ASP A 88 -7.29 -25.48 -4.01
N HIS A 89 -7.89 -24.64 -3.17
CA HIS A 89 -7.40 -24.34 -1.82
C HIS A 89 -7.76 -25.40 -0.77
N TYR A 90 -8.54 -26.43 -1.12
CA TYR A 90 -8.79 -27.56 -0.22
C TYR A 90 -7.65 -28.59 -0.28
N SER A 91 -7.21 -28.95 -1.49
CA SER A 91 -6.29 -30.07 -1.73
C SER A 91 -4.89 -29.66 -2.20
N ASP A 92 -4.67 -28.36 -2.43
CA ASP A 92 -3.49 -27.83 -3.14
C ASP A 92 -3.31 -28.40 -4.56
N PHE A 93 -4.38 -28.97 -5.14
CA PHE A 93 -4.37 -29.42 -6.52
C PHE A 93 -4.30 -28.22 -7.46
N PHE A 94 -3.43 -28.30 -8.46
CA PHE A 94 -3.29 -27.26 -9.47
C PHE A 94 -3.36 -27.80 -10.90
N GLU A 95 -3.89 -26.98 -11.79
CA GLU A 95 -3.96 -27.22 -13.23
C GLU A 95 -3.34 -26.03 -13.98
N LEU A 96 -2.76 -26.31 -15.15
CA LEU A 96 -2.10 -25.33 -16.00
C LEU A 96 -2.62 -25.41 -17.44
N ASP A 97 -3.21 -24.33 -17.92
CA ASP A 97 -3.68 -24.19 -19.29
C ASP A 97 -2.82 -23.21 -20.09
N ILE A 98 -2.48 -23.57 -21.33
CA ILE A 98 -1.77 -22.66 -22.24
C ILE A 98 -2.79 -21.78 -22.94
N LEU A 99 -2.70 -20.47 -22.72
CA LEU A 99 -3.64 -19.52 -23.31
C LEU A 99 -3.13 -18.96 -24.66
N PRO A 100 -3.97 -18.93 -25.71
CA PRO A 100 -3.65 -18.22 -26.96
C PRO A 100 -3.62 -16.69 -26.77
N ASP A 101 -4.54 -16.14 -26.00
CA ASP A 101 -4.64 -14.70 -25.73
C ASP A 101 -5.11 -14.39 -24.29
N MET A 102 -5.50 -13.14 -24.04
CA MET A 102 -5.98 -12.65 -22.73
C MET A 102 -7.46 -12.21 -22.80
N SER A 103 -8.21 -12.69 -23.80
CA SER A 103 -9.62 -12.39 -23.94
C SER A 103 -10.41 -13.08 -22.84
N ALA A 104 -11.54 -12.49 -22.45
CA ALA A 104 -12.44 -13.12 -21.49
C ALA A 104 -12.98 -14.46 -22.00
N GLU A 105 -13.23 -14.59 -23.31
CA GLU A 105 -13.68 -15.84 -23.94
C GLU A 105 -12.66 -16.98 -23.81
N THR A 106 -11.37 -16.65 -23.73
CA THR A 106 -10.31 -17.64 -23.54
C THR A 106 -10.09 -18.00 -22.06
N LEU A 107 -10.50 -17.13 -21.13
CA LEU A 107 -10.32 -17.29 -19.70
C LEU A 107 -11.54 -17.90 -18.98
N VAL A 108 -12.72 -17.88 -19.61
CA VAL A 108 -14.03 -18.25 -19.03
C VAL A 108 -14.66 -19.44 -19.75
#